data_AF-A0A1I5WQL0-F1
#
_entry.id   AF-A0A1I5WQL0-F1
#
_cell.length_a   1.000
_cell.length_b   1.000
_cell.length_c   1.000
_cell.angle_alpha   90.00
_cell.angle_beta   90.00
_cell.angle_gamma   90.00
#
_symmetry.space_group_name_H-M   'P 1'
#
loop_
_entity.id
_entity.type
_entity.pdbx_description
1 polymer ?
#
loop_
_entity_poly.entity_id
_entity_poly.type
_entity_poly.pdbx_seq_one_letter_code
_entity_poly.pdbx_strand_id
1 'polypeptide(L)'
;MPRSVLVTAVVAALVTAGALGGAVVLRPGAQPNDARPPDGAPTRAVDARCPPESCQVLASTEVAGTVVALLADSDGGSGRVRFGGQARGLVVETMVTTMGARLTGDSLRCAEGARPVCLVRGAVDGGAVGEVLVSAGTGEGTWRAAERLYFSDAGYLSLDDVTGDGVAEVVVVRHDCAPDAAPARCRVAPVVAQVFDLGGTEVGCTRRHTAPSGLRGWPEVEVRRSDLRDCR
;
A
#
# COMPACT_ATOMS: atom_id res chain seq x y z
N MET A 1 51.21 1.12 45.20
CA MET A 1 49.95 1.49 44.51
C MET A 1 48.90 1.84 45.56
N PRO A 2 48.08 2.89 45.36
CA PRO A 2 47.08 3.31 46.35
C PRO A 2 46.03 2.22 46.53
N ARG A 3 45.73 1.84 47.78
CA ARG A 3 44.73 0.80 48.11
C ARG A 3 43.35 1.08 47.49
N SER A 4 43.03 2.35 47.24
CA SER A 4 41.79 2.79 46.58
C SER A 4 41.67 2.33 45.13
N VAL A 5 42.78 2.25 44.37
CA VAL A 5 42.78 1.81 42.96
C VAL A 5 42.55 0.30 42.85
N LEU A 6 43.04 -0.45 43.84
CA LEU A 6 42.91 -1.90 43.86
C LEU A 6 41.46 -2.33 44.14
N VAL A 7 40.75 -1.59 45.00
CA VAL A 7 39.34 -1.85 45.31
C VAL A 7 38.45 -1.57 44.11
N THR A 8 38.68 -0.48 43.37
CA THR A 8 37.86 -0.15 42.19
C THR A 8 38.04 -1.15 41.06
N ALA A 9 39.28 -1.62 40.82
CA ALA A 9 39.55 -2.63 39.80
C ALA A 9 38.87 -3.97 40.11
N VAL A 10 38.86 -4.40 41.37
CA VAL A 10 38.20 -5.64 41.80
C VAL A 10 36.67 -5.56 41.66
N VAL A 11 36.07 -4.42 42.03
CA VAL A 11 34.62 -4.22 41.89
C VAL A 11 34.21 -4.22 40.41
N ALA A 12 34.97 -3.55 39.53
CA ALA A 12 34.69 -3.53 38.10
C ALA A 12 34.76 -4.93 37.46
N ALA A 13 35.73 -5.77 37.88
CA ALA A 13 35.86 -7.15 37.41
C ALA A 13 34.71 -8.05 37.88
N LEU A 14 34.22 -7.85 39.11
CA LEU A 14 33.07 -8.62 39.64
C LEU A 14 31.76 -8.26 38.92
N VAL A 15 31.56 -6.99 38.57
CA VAL A 15 30.35 -6.54 37.84
C VAL A 15 30.31 -7.12 36.43
N THR A 16 31.44 -7.16 35.70
CA THR A 16 31.49 -7.76 34.36
C THR A 16 31.33 -9.28 34.37
N ALA A 17 31.87 -9.98 35.35
CA ALA A 17 31.67 -11.42 35.51
C ALA A 17 30.20 -11.77 35.84
N GLY A 18 29.53 -10.97 36.66
CA GLY A 18 28.10 -11.15 36.98
C GLY A 18 27.18 -10.97 35.76
N ALA A 19 27.48 -10.02 34.88
CA ALA A 19 26.69 -9.78 33.67
C ALA A 19 26.80 -10.93 32.64
N LEU A 20 27.96 -11.57 32.52
CA LEU A 20 28.17 -12.71 31.62
C LEU A 20 27.53 -14.01 32.13
N GLY A 21 27.34 -14.16 33.44
CA GLY A 21 26.69 -15.33 34.04
C GLY A 21 25.17 -15.40 33.82
N GLY A 22 24.49 -14.26 33.77
CA GLY A 22 23.03 -14.20 33.61
C GLY A 22 22.51 -14.72 32.26
N ALA A 23 23.32 -14.63 31.20
CA ALA A 23 22.92 -15.01 29.85
C ALA A 23 22.92 -16.53 29.59
N VAL A 24 23.59 -17.33 30.44
CA VAL A 24 23.67 -18.79 30.28
C VAL A 24 22.48 -19.50 30.97
N VAL A 25 21.93 -18.91 32.04
CA VAL A 25 20.86 -19.52 32.84
C VAL A 25 19.49 -19.47 32.17
N LEU A 26 19.29 -18.60 31.17
CA LEU A 26 18.01 -18.44 30.47
C LEU A 26 17.91 -19.15 29.12
N ARG A 27 18.79 -20.11 28.79
CA ARG A 27 18.60 -20.98 27.61
C ARG A 27 17.58 -22.08 27.94
N PRO A 28 16.34 -22.05 27.40
CA PRO A 28 15.44 -23.19 27.48
C PRO A 28 16.04 -24.30 26.61
N GLY A 29 16.16 -25.49 27.18
CA GLY A 29 16.85 -26.62 26.56
C GLY A 29 16.28 -27.00 25.20
N ALA A 30 17.17 -27.17 24.22
CA ALA A 30 16.89 -27.93 23.01
C ALA A 30 16.80 -29.42 23.39
N GLN A 31 15.60 -30.00 23.30
CA GLN A 31 15.44 -31.46 23.33
C GLN A 31 15.68 -32.03 21.91
N PRO A 32 16.50 -33.09 21.77
CA PRO A 32 16.54 -33.87 20.55
C PRO A 32 15.40 -34.90 20.59
N ASN A 33 14.36 -34.68 19.80
CA ASN A 33 13.37 -35.72 19.51
C ASN A 33 13.54 -36.17 18.06
N ASP A 34 14.24 -37.27 17.90
CA ASP A 34 14.07 -38.17 16.75
C ASP A 34 12.66 -38.79 16.82
N ALA A 35 11.80 -38.37 15.90
CA ALA A 35 10.60 -39.14 15.53
C ALA A 35 10.25 -38.88 14.06
N ARG A 36 10.12 -39.95 13.29
CA ARG A 36 9.60 -40.01 11.91
C ARG A 36 8.46 -41.06 11.88
N PRO A 37 7.48 -41.02 10.97
CA PRO A 37 6.62 -39.94 10.43
C PRO A 37 5.11 -40.25 10.74
N PRO A 38 4.14 -39.50 10.16
CA PRO A 38 3.40 -40.11 9.05
C PRO A 38 3.13 -39.15 7.87
N ASP A 39 2.95 -39.73 6.69
CA ASP A 39 2.39 -39.09 5.50
C ASP A 39 1.03 -38.45 5.81
N GLY A 40 0.81 -37.21 5.37
CA GLY A 40 -0.50 -36.58 5.44
C GLY A 40 -0.53 -35.06 5.21
N ALA A 41 -1.25 -34.70 4.15
CA ALA A 41 -1.80 -33.39 3.79
C ALA A 41 -0.91 -32.44 2.95
N PRO A 42 -1.48 -31.81 1.91
CA PRO A 42 -0.75 -30.87 1.06
C PRO A 42 -0.30 -29.70 1.94
N THR A 43 0.99 -29.41 1.91
CA THR A 43 1.52 -28.11 2.32
C THR A 43 0.71 -27.04 1.60
N ARG A 44 -0.17 -26.34 2.35
CA ARG A 44 -0.58 -25.00 1.95
C ARG A 44 0.71 -24.25 1.69
N ALA A 45 0.87 -23.77 0.47
CA ALA A 45 1.93 -22.84 0.13
C ALA A 45 1.95 -21.77 1.22
N VAL A 46 3.04 -21.70 1.99
CA VAL A 46 3.31 -20.54 2.81
C VAL A 46 3.57 -19.45 1.80
N ASP A 47 2.55 -18.62 1.59
CA ASP A 47 2.61 -17.36 0.87
C ASP A 47 3.87 -16.61 1.32
N ALA A 48 4.92 -16.65 0.50
CA ALA A 48 6.13 -15.88 0.71
C ALA A 48 5.85 -14.41 0.37
N ARG A 49 4.91 -13.80 1.10
CA ARG A 49 4.65 -12.35 1.17
C ARG A 49 5.59 -11.83 2.24
N CYS A 50 6.33 -10.76 1.98
CA CYS A 50 7.42 -10.33 2.87
C CYS A 50 7.01 -10.37 4.36
N PRO A 51 7.69 -11.16 5.22
CA PRO A 51 7.46 -11.07 6.66
C PRO A 51 7.74 -9.63 7.13
N PRO A 52 7.06 -9.13 8.17
CA PRO A 52 7.11 -7.73 8.59
C PRO A 52 8.53 -7.17 8.76
N GLU A 53 9.47 -8.04 9.12
CA GLU A 53 10.90 -7.77 9.34
C GLU A 53 11.71 -7.51 8.06
N SER A 54 11.19 -7.91 6.89
CA SER A 54 11.92 -7.97 5.61
C SER A 54 11.35 -7.06 4.52
N CYS A 55 10.19 -6.44 4.76
CA CYS A 55 9.62 -5.47 3.84
C CYS A 55 10.41 -4.15 3.95
N GLN A 56 10.82 -3.60 2.81
CA GLN A 56 11.41 -2.27 2.73
C GLN A 56 10.31 -1.21 2.57
N VAL A 57 10.56 -0.02 3.12
CA VAL A 57 9.70 1.15 2.88
C VAL A 57 10.00 1.68 1.48
N LEU A 58 9.04 1.58 0.56
CA LEU A 58 9.15 2.16 -0.77
C LEU A 58 8.80 3.66 -0.78
N ALA A 59 7.79 4.03 -0.02
CA ALA A 59 7.28 5.39 0.07
C ALA A 59 6.72 5.65 1.46
N SER A 60 6.80 6.89 1.93
CA SER A 60 6.20 7.33 3.19
C SER A 60 5.71 8.76 3.08
N THR A 61 4.55 9.05 3.65
CA THR A 61 3.98 10.40 3.75
C THR A 61 3.23 10.55 5.06
N GLU A 62 2.98 11.78 5.48
CA GLU A 62 2.05 12.07 6.59
C GLU A 62 0.70 12.50 6.00
N VAL A 63 -0.40 12.04 6.61
CA VAL A 63 -1.77 12.37 6.22
C VAL A 63 -2.59 12.55 7.49
N ALA A 64 -3.08 13.77 7.74
CA ALA A 64 -3.87 14.10 8.93
C ALA A 64 -3.19 13.63 10.25
N GLY A 65 -1.88 13.87 10.37
CA GLY A 65 -1.08 13.49 11.54
C GLY A 65 -0.72 12.00 11.65
N THR A 66 -1.10 11.18 10.66
CA THR A 66 -0.77 9.76 10.60
C THR A 66 0.30 9.50 9.54
N VAL A 67 1.41 8.88 9.94
CA VAL A 67 2.43 8.43 8.97
C VAL A 67 1.89 7.22 8.21
N VAL A 68 1.81 7.33 6.89
CA VAL A 68 1.43 6.25 5.98
C VAL A 68 2.67 5.80 5.22
N ALA A 69 3.01 4.51 5.31
CA ALA A 69 4.16 3.94 4.64
C ALA A 69 3.75 2.75 3.75
N LEU A 70 4.18 2.77 2.49
CA LEU A 70 4.08 1.63 1.59
C LEU A 70 5.30 0.74 1.77
N LEU A 71 5.03 -0.53 2.06
CA LEU A 71 6.00 -1.58 2.31
C LEU A 71 5.91 -2.61 1.19
N ALA A 72 7.05 -3.08 0.71
CA ALA A 72 7.12 -4.16 -0.26
C ALA A 72 8.38 -5.02 -0.08
N ASP A 73 8.43 -6.16 -0.75
CA ASP A 73 9.69 -6.89 -0.96
C ASP A 73 10.64 -6.15 -1.91
N SER A 74 11.81 -6.75 -2.17
CA SER A 74 12.85 -6.17 -3.01
C SER A 74 12.44 -6.00 -4.47
N ASP A 75 11.49 -6.80 -4.96
CA ASP A 75 11.01 -6.77 -6.35
C ASP A 75 9.63 -6.13 -6.52
N GLY A 76 9.02 -5.65 -5.43
CA GLY A 76 7.71 -5.00 -5.42
C GLY A 76 6.54 -5.95 -5.68
N GLY A 77 6.75 -7.27 -5.57
CA GLY A 77 5.79 -8.34 -5.84
C GLY A 77 4.84 -8.64 -4.68
N SER A 78 5.11 -8.12 -3.48
CA SER A 78 4.18 -8.12 -2.35
C SER A 78 4.06 -6.72 -1.76
N GLY A 79 2.89 -6.39 -1.22
CA GLY A 79 2.59 -5.03 -0.79
C GLY A 79 1.80 -4.96 0.51
N ARG A 80 2.21 -4.05 1.40
CA ARG A 80 1.46 -3.69 2.60
C ARG A 80 1.50 -2.19 2.81
N VAL A 81 0.46 -1.62 3.41
CA VAL A 81 0.43 -0.23 3.84
C VAL A 81 0.39 -0.20 5.36
N ARG A 82 1.35 0.50 5.98
CA ARG A 82 1.36 0.73 7.42
C ARG A 82 0.89 2.14 7.73
N PHE A 83 -0.07 2.26 8.63
CA PHE A 83 -0.61 3.51 9.15
C PHE A 83 -0.18 3.69 10.60
N GLY A 84 0.49 4.80 10.92
CA GLY A 84 1.04 5.11 12.24
C GLY A 84 2.51 4.71 12.40
N GLY A 85 2.98 4.70 13.64
CA GLY A 85 4.39 4.44 13.98
C GLY A 85 4.89 3.04 13.60
N GLN A 86 6.22 2.85 13.56
CA GLN A 86 6.85 1.56 13.19
C GLN A 86 6.47 0.41 14.16
N ALA A 87 6.36 0.70 15.46
CA ALA A 87 6.17 -0.32 16.49
C ALA A 87 4.69 -0.67 16.79
N ARG A 88 3.73 0.19 16.40
CA ARG A 88 2.30 0.05 16.76
C ARG A 88 1.34 0.39 15.62
N GLY A 89 1.85 0.57 14.41
CA GLY A 89 1.02 0.93 13.26
C GLY A 89 0.11 -0.21 12.81
N LEU A 90 -1.07 0.16 12.30
CA LEU A 90 -1.97 -0.76 11.60
C LEU A 90 -1.37 -1.12 10.24
N VAL A 91 -1.27 -2.41 9.92
CA VAL A 91 -0.76 -2.89 8.63
C VAL A 91 -1.90 -3.52 7.84
N VAL A 92 -2.14 -3.02 6.64
CA VAL A 92 -3.13 -3.52 5.70
C VAL A 92 -2.40 -4.12 4.49
N GLU A 93 -2.77 -5.32 4.08
CA GLU A 93 -2.24 -5.92 2.85
C GLU A 93 -2.96 -5.35 1.63
N THR A 94 -2.21 -5.00 0.57
CA THR A 94 -2.82 -4.52 -0.67
C THR A 94 -3.05 -5.67 -1.65
N MET A 95 -4.18 -5.62 -2.36
CA MET A 95 -4.52 -6.56 -3.43
C MET A 95 -3.91 -6.17 -4.79
N VAL A 96 -3.31 -4.99 -4.91
CA VAL A 96 -2.68 -4.48 -6.16
C VAL A 96 -1.64 -5.46 -6.70
N THR A 97 -0.82 -6.04 -5.83
CA THR A 97 0.23 -6.99 -6.24
C THR A 97 -0.33 -8.36 -6.63
N THR A 98 -1.47 -8.77 -6.05
CA THR A 98 -2.19 -9.99 -6.46
C THR A 98 -2.74 -9.87 -7.89
N MET A 99 -2.98 -8.64 -8.35
CA MET A 99 -3.35 -8.35 -9.74
C MET A 99 -2.14 -8.32 -10.69
N GLY A 100 -0.93 -8.66 -10.22
CA GLY A 100 0.28 -8.74 -11.03
C GLY A 100 1.05 -7.42 -11.17
N ALA A 101 0.60 -6.34 -10.53
CA ALA A 101 1.32 -5.09 -10.51
C ALA A 101 2.55 -5.14 -9.58
N ARG A 102 3.61 -4.42 -9.94
CA ARG A 102 4.78 -4.22 -9.09
C ARG A 102 4.75 -2.85 -8.44
N LEU A 103 5.02 -2.81 -7.14
CA LEU A 103 5.03 -1.57 -6.37
C LEU A 103 6.39 -0.87 -6.45
N THR A 104 6.35 0.46 -6.46
CA THR A 104 7.52 1.35 -6.50
C THR A 104 7.34 2.52 -5.53
N GLY A 105 8.31 3.42 -5.45
CA GLY A 105 8.18 4.65 -4.66
C GLY A 105 7.02 5.57 -5.11
N ASP A 106 6.57 5.46 -6.35
CA ASP A 106 5.46 6.26 -6.91
C ASP A 106 4.09 5.59 -6.75
N SER A 107 4.06 4.40 -6.16
CA SER A 107 2.83 3.61 -5.99
C SER A 107 1.93 4.13 -4.88
N LEU A 108 2.43 4.95 -3.95
CA LEU A 108 1.63 5.53 -2.88
C LEU A 108 1.34 7.01 -3.17
N ARG A 109 0.05 7.35 -3.21
CA ARG A 109 -0.42 8.74 -3.22
C ARG A 109 -1.51 8.88 -2.17
N CYS A 110 -1.49 9.96 -1.40
CA CYS A 110 -2.51 10.22 -0.41
C CYS A 110 -3.05 11.62 -0.56
N ALA A 111 -4.32 11.80 -0.23
CA ALA A 111 -4.98 13.09 -0.15
C ALA A 111 -5.45 13.33 1.28
N GLU A 112 -5.11 14.51 1.80
CA GLU A 112 -5.75 15.05 2.98
C GLU A 112 -7.11 15.64 2.60
N GLY A 113 -8.04 15.68 3.54
CA GLY A 113 -9.38 16.19 3.31
C GLY A 113 -10.31 15.91 4.48
N ALA A 114 -11.61 16.15 4.29
CA ALA A 114 -12.65 15.81 5.26
C ALA A 114 -12.68 14.30 5.57
N ARG A 115 -12.26 13.47 4.61
CA ARG A 115 -11.98 12.04 4.80
C ARG A 115 -10.60 11.71 4.20
N PRO A 116 -9.56 11.55 5.03
CA PRO A 116 -8.23 11.15 4.57
C PRO A 116 -8.26 9.84 3.80
N VAL A 117 -7.52 9.81 2.69
CA VAL A 117 -7.50 8.67 1.76
C VAL A 117 -6.12 8.47 1.16
N CYS A 118 -5.75 7.21 0.92
CA CYS A 118 -4.57 6.83 0.16
C CYS A 118 -4.94 5.89 -0.99
N LEU A 119 -4.30 6.10 -2.13
CA LEU A 119 -4.34 5.25 -3.31
C LEU A 119 -2.99 4.52 -3.41
N VAL A 120 -3.05 3.19 -3.35
CA VAL A 120 -1.95 2.34 -3.78
C VAL A 120 -2.20 1.97 -5.23
N ARG A 121 -1.24 2.20 -6.12
CA ARG A 121 -1.37 1.90 -7.54
C ARG A 121 -0.12 1.26 -8.11
N GLY A 122 -0.29 0.47 -9.17
CA GLY A 122 0.82 -0.09 -9.93
C GLY A 122 0.42 -0.37 -11.37
N ALA A 123 1.42 -0.42 -12.25
CA ALA A 123 1.20 -0.74 -13.66
C ALA A 123 0.96 -2.24 -13.87
N VAL A 124 0.03 -2.58 -14.75
CA VAL A 124 -0.28 -3.97 -15.15
C VAL A 124 -0.73 -4.00 -16.61
N ASP A 125 -0.13 -4.87 -17.44
CA ASP A 125 -0.51 -5.13 -18.85
C ASP A 125 -0.69 -3.89 -19.76
N GLY A 126 0.08 -2.84 -19.51
CA GLY A 126 0.01 -1.56 -20.25
C GLY A 126 -1.06 -0.59 -19.73
N GLY A 127 -1.74 -0.93 -18.64
CA GLY A 127 -2.62 -0.09 -17.85
C GLY A 127 -2.12 0.07 -16.42
N ALA A 128 -3.04 0.37 -15.51
CA ALA A 128 -2.79 0.50 -14.08
C ALA A 128 -3.95 -0.08 -13.27
N VAL A 129 -3.63 -0.64 -12.11
CA VAL A 129 -4.60 -1.05 -11.09
C VAL A 129 -4.34 -0.28 -9.81
N GLY A 130 -5.40 0.05 -9.09
CA GLY A 130 -5.33 0.84 -7.87
C GLY A 130 -6.31 0.36 -6.81
N GLU A 131 -5.90 0.51 -5.57
CA GLU A 131 -6.68 0.20 -4.38
C GLU A 131 -6.70 1.42 -3.47
N VAL A 132 -7.88 1.73 -2.95
CA VAL A 132 -8.09 2.88 -2.08
C VAL A 132 -8.14 2.41 -0.63
N LEU A 133 -7.43 3.09 0.25
CA LEU A 133 -7.51 2.93 1.69
C LEU A 133 -8.06 4.22 2.29
N VAL A 134 -9.14 4.09 3.05
CA VAL A 134 -9.88 5.22 3.62
C VAL A 134 -9.84 5.21 5.13
N SER A 135 -9.73 6.40 5.70
CA SER A 135 -9.83 6.59 7.13
C SER A 135 -11.29 6.74 7.55
N ALA A 136 -11.72 5.97 8.57
CA ALA A 136 -13.04 6.07 9.17
C ALA A 136 -13.13 7.12 10.30
N GLY A 137 -12.07 7.88 10.58
CA GLY A 137 -12.02 8.91 11.62
C GLY A 137 -10.66 9.57 11.75
N THR A 138 -10.43 10.40 12.77
CA THR A 138 -9.12 11.01 13.01
C THR A 138 -8.33 10.16 14.01
N GLY A 139 -7.40 9.32 13.55
CA GLY A 139 -6.48 8.58 14.42
C GLY A 139 -5.99 7.22 13.87
N GLU A 140 -4.98 6.66 14.53
CA GLU A 140 -4.44 5.32 14.23
C GLU A 140 -5.53 4.24 14.43
N GLY A 141 -5.54 3.21 13.58
CA GLY A 141 -6.49 2.08 13.69
C GLY A 141 -7.85 2.27 13.03
N THR A 142 -8.09 3.40 12.36
CA THR A 142 -9.36 3.70 11.66
C THR A 142 -9.31 3.46 10.15
N TRP A 143 -8.16 3.05 9.61
CA TRP A 143 -7.95 2.85 8.19
C TRP A 143 -8.42 1.48 7.73
N ARG A 144 -9.04 1.43 6.55
CA ARG A 144 -9.45 0.18 5.90
C ARG A 144 -9.31 0.29 4.39
N ALA A 145 -9.07 -0.85 3.74
CA ALA A 145 -9.21 -0.93 2.29
C ALA A 145 -10.69 -0.72 1.90
N ALA A 146 -10.90 0.02 0.81
CA ALA A 146 -12.18 0.05 0.12
C ALA A 146 -12.41 -1.30 -0.56
N GLU A 147 -13.67 -1.71 -0.72
CA GLU A 147 -14.02 -3.03 -1.26
C GLU A 147 -13.72 -3.18 -2.76
N ARG A 148 -13.45 -2.07 -3.45
CA ARG A 148 -13.31 -2.01 -4.90
C ARG A 148 -11.86 -1.72 -5.32
N LEU A 149 -11.38 -2.53 -6.27
CA LEU A 149 -10.20 -2.21 -7.08
C LEU A 149 -10.59 -1.40 -8.30
N TYR A 150 -9.74 -0.43 -8.65
CA TYR A 150 -9.89 0.43 -9.82
C TYR A 150 -8.90 0.00 -10.90
N PHE A 151 -9.35 -0.05 -12.14
CA PHE A 151 -8.52 -0.43 -13.28
C PHE A 151 -8.61 0.63 -14.37
N SER A 152 -7.45 1.02 -14.88
CA SER A 152 -7.28 1.94 -16.00
C SER A 152 -6.52 1.21 -17.11
N ASP A 153 -7.13 1.04 -18.28
CA ASP A 153 -6.43 0.52 -19.46
C ASP A 153 -5.64 1.61 -20.21
N ALA A 154 -5.74 2.86 -19.77
CA ALA A 154 -4.98 4.01 -20.27
C ALA A 154 -3.84 4.44 -19.31
N GLY A 155 -3.64 3.71 -18.21
CA GLY A 155 -2.52 3.88 -17.29
C GLY A 155 -2.63 5.04 -16.30
N TYR A 156 -3.78 5.70 -16.18
CA TYR A 156 -3.97 6.82 -15.25
C TYR A 156 -5.02 6.52 -14.19
N LEU A 157 -4.58 6.61 -12.93
CA LEU A 157 -5.36 6.51 -11.70
C LEU A 157 -4.86 7.57 -10.72
N SER A 158 -5.72 8.46 -10.23
CA SER A 158 -5.36 9.47 -9.24
C SER A 158 -6.45 9.67 -8.20
N LEU A 159 -6.11 10.42 -7.15
CA LEU A 159 -7.06 10.99 -6.20
C LEU A 159 -7.17 12.49 -6.48
N ASP A 160 -8.39 13.03 -6.54
CA ASP A 160 -8.63 14.47 -6.72
C ASP A 160 -9.99 14.87 -6.14
N ASP A 161 -10.12 16.07 -5.57
CA ASP A 161 -11.40 16.62 -5.08
C ASP A 161 -12.14 17.28 -6.26
N VAL A 162 -12.74 16.44 -7.10
CA VAL A 162 -13.44 16.84 -8.32
C VAL A 162 -14.77 17.51 -7.97
N THR A 163 -15.46 17.02 -6.93
CA THR A 163 -16.78 17.51 -6.55
C THR A 163 -16.73 18.80 -5.72
N GLY A 164 -15.59 19.12 -5.12
CA GLY A 164 -15.34 20.32 -4.31
C GLY A 164 -15.93 20.23 -2.90
N ASP A 165 -16.14 19.02 -2.37
CA ASP A 165 -16.70 18.80 -1.04
C ASP A 165 -15.63 18.54 0.03
N GLY A 166 -14.35 18.59 -0.35
CA GLY A 166 -13.21 18.31 0.51
C GLY A 166 -12.91 16.83 0.70
N VAL A 167 -13.59 15.92 -0.02
CA VAL A 167 -13.30 14.49 -0.06
C VAL A 167 -12.78 14.14 -1.45
N ALA A 168 -11.55 13.63 -1.52
CA ALA A 168 -11.02 13.21 -2.81
C ALA A 168 -11.81 12.03 -3.40
N GLU A 169 -12.09 12.11 -4.69
CA GLU A 169 -12.60 11.03 -5.54
C GLU A 169 -11.47 10.28 -6.25
N VAL A 170 -11.81 9.10 -6.77
CA VAL A 170 -10.90 8.31 -7.61
C VAL A 170 -11.14 8.68 -9.07
N VAL A 171 -10.11 9.20 -9.74
CA VAL A 171 -10.14 9.51 -11.17
C VAL A 171 -9.47 8.37 -11.94
N VAL A 172 -10.22 7.78 -12.87
CA VAL A 172 -9.79 6.66 -13.71
C VAL A 172 -9.88 7.06 -15.17
N VAL A 173 -8.77 7.09 -15.89
CA VAL A 173 -8.84 7.22 -17.36
C VAL A 173 -9.01 5.85 -17.96
N ARG A 174 -9.99 5.67 -18.83
CA ARG A 174 -10.21 4.41 -19.55
C ARG A 174 -10.66 4.65 -20.97
N HIS A 175 -10.45 3.66 -21.82
CA HIS A 175 -11.09 3.62 -23.11
C HIS A 175 -12.58 3.30 -22.92
N ASP A 176 -13.41 4.05 -23.64
CA ASP A 176 -14.86 3.88 -23.69
C ASP A 176 -15.20 2.84 -24.75
N CYS A 177 -15.01 1.58 -24.36
CA CYS A 177 -15.29 0.41 -25.16
C CYS A 177 -16.28 -0.51 -24.41
N ALA A 178 -17.00 -1.35 -25.17
CA ALA A 178 -17.90 -2.33 -24.58
C ALA A 178 -17.11 -3.37 -23.73
N PRO A 179 -17.65 -3.88 -22.61
CA PRO A 179 -16.96 -4.83 -21.74
C PRO A 179 -16.48 -6.11 -22.44
N ASP A 180 -17.17 -6.51 -23.51
CA ASP A 180 -16.89 -7.69 -24.34
C ASP A 180 -16.06 -7.38 -25.59
N ALA A 181 -15.63 -6.12 -25.77
CA ALA A 181 -14.81 -5.74 -26.90
C ALA A 181 -13.42 -6.38 -26.83
N ALA A 182 -12.92 -6.86 -27.97
CA ALA A 182 -11.57 -7.39 -28.07
C ALA A 182 -10.53 -6.32 -27.62
N PRO A 183 -9.46 -6.69 -26.89
CA PRO A 183 -8.50 -5.73 -26.35
C PRO A 183 -7.92 -4.76 -27.38
N ALA A 184 -7.63 -5.24 -28.59
CA ALA A 184 -7.11 -4.40 -29.68
C ALA A 184 -8.12 -3.32 -30.14
N ARG A 185 -9.42 -3.61 -30.09
CA ARG A 185 -10.47 -2.63 -30.42
C ARG A 185 -10.66 -1.62 -29.29
N CYS A 186 -10.54 -2.06 -28.04
CA CYS A 186 -10.64 -1.17 -26.89
C CYS A 186 -9.52 -0.12 -26.87
N ARG A 187 -8.27 -0.52 -27.15
CA ARG A 187 -7.08 0.36 -27.18
C ARG A 187 -7.11 1.50 -28.20
N VAL A 188 -8.05 1.49 -29.15
CA VAL A 188 -8.22 2.56 -30.14
C VAL A 188 -9.55 3.31 -29.98
N ALA A 189 -10.35 2.95 -28.98
CA ALA A 189 -11.59 3.65 -28.69
C ALA A 189 -11.29 5.03 -28.07
N PRO A 190 -12.24 5.98 -28.14
CA PRO A 190 -12.13 7.22 -27.39
C PRO A 190 -11.95 6.94 -25.89
N VAL A 191 -11.28 7.83 -25.17
CA VAL A 191 -11.11 7.74 -23.73
C VAL A 191 -12.01 8.71 -23.00
N VAL A 192 -12.30 8.39 -21.75
CA VAL A 192 -12.97 9.24 -20.76
C VAL A 192 -12.18 9.21 -19.46
N ALA A 193 -12.24 10.28 -18.67
CA ALA A 193 -11.92 10.22 -17.26
C ALA A 193 -13.23 9.96 -16.50
N GLN A 194 -13.32 8.81 -15.85
CA GLN A 194 -14.43 8.40 -15.01
C GLN A 194 -14.08 8.66 -13.55
N VAL A 195 -15.02 9.24 -12.81
CA VAL A 195 -14.85 9.65 -11.43
C VAL A 195 -15.74 8.81 -10.53
N PHE A 196 -15.16 8.25 -9.47
CA PHE A 196 -15.86 7.48 -8.45
C PHE A 196 -15.69 8.11 -7.09
N ASP A 197 -16.73 8.11 -6.28
CA ASP A 197 -16.59 8.41 -4.86
C ASP A 197 -15.80 7.31 -4.13
N LEU A 198 -15.46 7.56 -2.87
CA LEU A 198 -14.72 6.60 -2.05
C LEU A 198 -15.51 5.32 -1.70
N GLY A 199 -16.83 5.31 -1.91
CA GLY A 199 -17.67 4.12 -1.84
C GLY A 199 -17.67 3.30 -3.12
N GLY A 200 -17.02 3.79 -4.18
CA GLY A 200 -16.99 3.18 -5.50
C GLY A 200 -18.23 3.48 -6.34
N THR A 201 -19.11 4.39 -5.91
CA THR A 201 -20.23 4.86 -6.72
C THR A 201 -19.74 5.82 -7.79
N GLU A 202 -20.23 5.66 -9.01
CA GLU A 202 -19.88 6.56 -10.10
C GLU A 202 -20.47 7.95 -9.86
N VAL A 203 -19.62 8.97 -9.94
CA VAL A 203 -20.00 10.39 -9.89
C VAL A 203 -20.26 10.93 -11.29
N GLY A 204 -19.46 10.50 -12.27
CA GLY A 204 -19.67 10.83 -13.68
C GLY A 204 -18.41 10.65 -14.53
N CYS A 205 -18.55 10.95 -15.81
CA CYS A 205 -17.49 10.89 -16.81
C CYS A 205 -17.30 12.23 -17.50
N THR A 206 -16.06 12.52 -17.90
CA THR A 206 -15.81 13.58 -18.89
C THR A 206 -16.46 13.24 -20.22
N ARG A 207 -16.51 14.22 -21.14
CA ARG A 207 -16.78 13.92 -22.55
C ARG A 207 -15.73 12.94 -23.10
N ARG A 208 -16.05 12.29 -24.22
CA ARG A 208 -15.13 11.44 -24.96
C ARG A 208 -14.01 12.26 -25.61
N HIS A 209 -12.79 11.76 -25.53
CA HIS A 209 -11.61 12.29 -26.21
C HIS A 209 -11.02 11.22 -27.11
N THR A 210 -10.53 11.57 -28.30
CA THR A 210 -9.99 10.57 -29.25
C THR A 210 -8.68 9.93 -28.79
N ALA A 211 -8.01 10.52 -27.80
CA ALA A 211 -6.78 10.01 -27.20
C ALA A 211 -6.61 10.59 -25.77
N PRO A 212 -5.80 9.95 -24.90
CA PRO A 212 -5.52 10.46 -23.55
C PRO A 212 -4.97 11.88 -23.52
N SER A 213 -4.11 12.26 -24.47
CA SER A 213 -3.58 13.63 -24.60
C SER A 213 -4.63 14.70 -24.86
N GLY A 214 -5.87 14.31 -25.19
CA GLY A 214 -6.99 15.24 -25.32
C GLY A 214 -7.62 15.62 -23.98
N LEU A 215 -7.32 14.90 -22.88
CA LEU A 215 -7.77 15.23 -21.54
C LEU A 215 -6.99 16.44 -21.01
N ARG A 216 -7.66 17.30 -20.24
CA ARG A 216 -7.03 18.45 -19.59
C ARG A 216 -5.93 17.95 -18.63
N GLY A 217 -4.77 18.59 -18.67
CA GLY A 217 -3.67 18.32 -17.74
C GLY A 217 -2.80 17.10 -18.08
N TRP A 218 -3.14 16.31 -19.09
CA TRP A 218 -2.39 15.10 -19.45
C TRP A 218 -0.86 15.33 -19.52
N PRO A 219 -0.03 14.51 -18.84
CA PRO A 219 -0.33 13.22 -18.22
C PRO A 219 -0.89 13.28 -16.77
N GLU A 220 -1.01 14.47 -16.19
CA GLU A 220 -1.59 14.71 -14.86
C GLU A 220 -3.02 15.22 -15.03
N VAL A 221 -3.96 14.30 -15.27
CA VAL A 221 -5.33 14.66 -15.64
C VAL A 221 -6.02 15.47 -14.55
N GLU A 222 -6.50 16.64 -14.93
CA GLU A 222 -7.31 17.52 -14.11
C GLU A 222 -8.78 17.39 -14.52
N VAL A 223 -9.63 16.92 -13.61
CA VAL A 223 -11.08 16.82 -13.83
C VAL A 223 -11.79 17.81 -12.94
N ARG A 224 -12.70 18.61 -13.49
CA ARG A 224 -13.54 19.51 -12.71
C ARG A 224 -14.97 18.99 -12.66
N ARG A 225 -15.72 19.35 -11.62
CA ARG A 225 -17.17 19.07 -11.54
C ARG A 225 -17.93 19.45 -12.81
N SER A 226 -17.58 20.57 -13.44
CA SER A 226 -18.22 21.05 -14.69
C SER A 226 -17.93 20.19 -15.92
N ASP A 227 -16.90 19.35 -15.87
CA ASP A 227 -16.56 18.44 -16.96
C ASP A 227 -17.40 17.16 -16.93
N LEU A 228 -18.00 16.84 -15.77
CA LEU A 228 -18.72 15.59 -15.51
C LEU A 228 -20.13 15.55 -16.11
N ARG A 229 -20.51 14.35 -16.54
CA ARG A 229 -21.79 13.96 -17.11
C ARG A 229 -22.07 12.51 -16.71
N ASP A 230 -23.30 12.03 -16.90
CA ASP A 230 -23.58 10.60 -16.77
C ASP A 230 -22.64 9.78 -17.69
N CYS A 231 -22.03 8.73 -17.16
CA CYS A 231 -21.28 7.81 -17.99
C CYS A 231 -22.23 7.00 -18.88
N ARG A 232 -21.72 6.52 -20.01
CA ARG A 232 -22.48 5.76 -21.01
C ARG A 232 -21.84 4.41 -21.25
#